data_AF-A0A0P0RA08-F1
#
_entry.id   AF-A0A0P0RA08-F1
#
_cell.length_a   1.000
_cell.length_b   1.000
_cell.length_c   1.000
_cell.angle_alpha   90.00
_cell.angle_beta   90.00
_cell.angle_gamma   90.00
#
_symmetry.space_group_name_H-M   'P 1'
#
loop_
_entity.id
_entity.type
_entity.pdbx_description
1 polymer ?
#
loop_
_entity_poly.entity_id
_entity_poly.type
_entity_poly.pdbx_seq_one_letter_code
_entity_poly.pdbx_strand_id
1 'polypeptide(L)' 'MKRVIAWQIGQEMKAQNLTKTRMAAKMTTSRAALNRLLDQNDTSLTLTTLASAANALGKKFRFELAS' A
#
# COMPACT_ATOMS: atom_id res chain seq x y z
N MET A 1 -10.55 -5.27 -7.04
CA MET A 1 -10.17 -4.81 -5.68
C MET A 1 -8.74 -4.28 -5.62
N LYS A 2 -7.71 -5.08 -5.94
CA LYS A 2 -6.28 -4.70 -5.88
C LYS A 2 -5.95 -3.35 -6.53
N ARG A 3 -6.46 -3.08 -7.75
CA ARG A 3 -6.31 -1.79 -8.44
C ARG A 3 -6.76 -0.59 -7.59
N VAL A 4 -7.90 -0.71 -6.92
CA VAL A 4 -8.46 0.35 -6.07
C VAL A 4 -7.57 0.59 -4.86
N ILE A 5 -7.10 -0.48 -4.21
CA ILE A 5 -6.18 -0.39 -3.07
C ILE A 5 -4.85 0.25 -3.47
N ALA A 6 -4.22 -0.23 -4.55
CA ALA A 6 -2.95 0.31 -5.04
C ALA A 6 -3.09 1.79 -5.41
N TRP A 7 -4.20 2.17 -6.04
CA TRP A 7 -4.52 3.56 -6.33
C TRP A 7 -4.69 4.40 -5.06
N GLN A 8 -5.45 3.94 -4.06
CA GLN A 8 -5.65 4.66 -2.79
C GLN A 8 -4.33 4.89 -2.04
N ILE A 9 -3.48 3.86 -1.95
CA ILE A 9 -2.14 3.98 -1.35
C ILE A 9 -1.31 5.01 -2.13
N GLY A 10 -1.34 4.95 -3.46
CA GLY A 10 -0.62 5.91 -4.31
C GLY A 10 -1.10 7.35 -4.14
N GLN A 11 -2.41 7.58 -3.97
CA GLN A 11 -2.95 8.91 -3.72
C GLN A 11 -2.55 9.44 -2.33
N GLU A 12 -2.62 8.60 -1.31
CA GLU A 12 -2.22 9.00 0.05
C GLU A 12 -0.72 9.33 0.10
N MET A 13 0.12 8.55 -0.58
CA MET A 13 1.53 8.86 -0.73
C MET A 13 1.76 10.23 -1.38
N LYS A 14 0.99 10.57 -2.43
CA LYS A 14 1.05 11.89 -3.06
C LYS A 14 0.59 12.99 -2.11
N ALA A 15 -0.52 12.80 -1.39
CA ALA A 15 -1.04 13.76 -0.42
C ALA A 15 -0.03 14.07 0.70
N GLN A 16 0.75 13.07 1.11
CA GLN A 16 1.80 13.22 2.12
C GLN A 16 3.18 13.56 1.55
N ASN A 17 3.32 13.81 0.23
CA ASN A 17 4.59 14.00 -0.46
C ASN A 17 5.64 12.90 -0.17
N LEU A 18 5.16 11.66 -0.04
CA LEU A 18 6.00 10.49 0.21
C LEU A 18 6.52 9.90 -1.10
N THR A 19 7.84 9.86 -1.23
CA THR A 19 8.50 9.12 -2.31
C THR A 19 8.39 7.61 -2.06
N LYS A 20 8.50 6.81 -3.13
CA LYS A 20 8.55 5.34 -3.02
C LYS A 20 9.67 4.86 -2.10
N THR A 21 10.83 5.51 -2.12
CA THR A 21 11.96 5.15 -1.25
C THR A 21 11.63 5.39 0.23
N ARG A 22 11.06 6.55 0.56
CA ARG A 22 10.65 6.86 1.94
C ARG A 22 9.54 5.94 2.42
N MET A 23 8.58 5.64 1.56
CA MET A 23 7.48 4.72 1.88
C MET A 23 7.99 3.30 2.14
N ALA A 24 8.89 2.79 1.29
CA ALA A 24 9.49 1.47 1.47
C ALA A 24 10.27 1.38 2.80
N ALA A 25 11.01 2.44 3.15
CA ALA A 25 11.70 2.54 4.43
C ALA A 25 10.72 2.52 5.62
N LYS A 26 9.62 3.30 5.57
CA LYS A 26 8.59 3.32 6.62
C LYS A 26 7.87 1.97 6.79
N MET A 27 7.72 1.23 5.69
CA MET A 27 7.13 -0.12 5.70
C MET A 27 8.11 -1.22 6.12
N THR A 28 9.39 -0.88 6.37
CA THR A 28 10.48 -1.83 6.60
C THR A 28 10.56 -2.89 5.48
N THR A 29 10.46 -2.44 4.23
CA THR A 29 10.44 -3.32 3.05
C THR A 29 11.34 -2.81 1.92
N SER A 30 11.57 -3.66 0.92
CA SER A 30 12.35 -3.26 -0.26
C SER A 30 11.51 -2.43 -1.23
N ARG A 31 12.18 -1.58 -2.02
CA ARG A 31 11.52 -0.81 -3.09
C ARG A 31 10.82 -1.72 -4.12
N ALA A 32 11.35 -2.91 -4.36
CA ALA A 32 10.73 -3.90 -5.24
C ALA A 32 9.40 -4.41 -4.66
N ALA A 33 9.35 -4.72 -3.36
CA ALA A 33 8.11 -5.13 -2.70
C ALA A 33 7.06 -4.01 -2.70
N LEU A 34 7.47 -2.75 -2.49
CA LEU A 34 6.55 -1.62 -2.64
C LEU A 34 6.06 -1.45 -4.08
N ASN A 35 6.92 -1.64 -5.08
CA ASN A 35 6.49 -1.56 -6.48
C ASN A 35 5.44 -2.62 -6.79
N ARG A 36 5.61 -3.86 -6.31
CA ARG A 36 4.59 -4.93 -6.41
C ARG A 36 3.30 -4.58 -5.67
N LEU A 37 3.38 -3.91 -4.52
CA LEU A 37 2.20 -3.41 -3.81
C LEU A 37 1.43 -2.37 -4.65
N LEU A 38 2.13 -1.48 -5.34
CA LEU A 38 1.55 -0.42 -6.17
C LEU A 38 1.19 -0.89 -7.59
N ASP A 39 1.67 -2.06 -8.02
CA ASP A 39 1.28 -2.68 -9.27
C ASP A 39 -0.11 -3.31 -9.14
N GLN A 40 -1.00 -2.93 -10.06
CA GLN A 40 -2.37 -3.42 -10.12
C GLN A 40 -2.48 -4.84 -10.67
N ASN A 41 -1.48 -5.28 -11.45
CA ASN A 41 -1.43 -6.59 -12.09
C ASN A 41 -0.75 -7.64 -11.21
N ASP A 42 -0.06 -7.20 -10.16
CA ASP A 42 0.60 -8.10 -9.22
C ASP A 42 -0.42 -8.64 -8.20
N THR A 43 -0.58 -9.97 -8.21
CA THR A 43 -1.50 -10.71 -7.34
C THR A 43 -0.90 -11.07 -5.99
N SER A 44 0.39 -10.83 -5.74
CA SER A 44 1.10 -11.20 -4.51
C SER A 44 0.83 -10.25 -3.33
N LEU A 45 -0.43 -9.87 -3.11
CA LEU A 45 -0.83 -8.98 -2.02
C LEU A 45 -1.31 -9.78 -0.81
N THR A 46 -0.63 -9.59 0.33
CA THR A 46 -1.04 -10.16 1.61
C THR A 46 -1.68 -9.12 2.52
N LEU A 47 -2.50 -9.57 3.48
CA LEU A 47 -3.05 -8.71 4.54
C LEU A 47 -1.95 -8.04 5.38
N THR A 48 -0.83 -8.74 5.61
CA THR A 48 0.33 -8.18 6.32
C THR A 48 0.97 -7.02 5.56
N THR A 49 1.04 -7.12 4.23
CA THR A 49 1.56 -6.04 3.39
C THR A 49 0.63 -4.82 3.41
N LEU A 50 -0.69 -5.05 3.39
CA LEU A 50 -1.70 -3.99 3.55
C LEU A 50 -1.58 -3.31 4.91
N ALA A 51 -1.50 -4.08 6.00
CA ALA A 51 -1.34 -3.53 7.34
C ALA A 51 -0.07 -2.68 7.47
N SER A 52 1.06 -3.15 6.93
CA SER A 52 2.31 -2.39 6.90
C SER A 52 2.18 -1.07 6.12
N ALA A 53 1.54 -1.10 4.94
CA ALA A 53 1.30 0.11 4.16
C ALA A 53 0.39 1.11 4.89
N ALA A 54 -0.68 0.64 5.52
CA ALA A 54 -1.56 1.47 6.34
C ALA A 54 -0.79 2.11 7.51
N ASN A 55 0.01 1.31 8.24
CA ASN A 55 0.80 1.81 9.36
C ASN A 55 1.83 2.86 8.92
N ALA A 56 2.54 2.63 7.82
CA ALA A 56 3.50 3.58 7.24
C ALA A 56 2.86 4.91 6.82
N LEU A 57 1.58 4.89 6.44
CA LEU A 57 0.78 6.07 6.10
C LEU A 57 0.04 6.68 7.30
N GLY A 58 0.08 6.06 8.48
CA GLY A 58 -0.71 6.47 9.65
C GLY A 58 -2.22 6.30 9.45
N LYS A 59 -2.63 5.34 8.62
CA LYS A 59 -4.03 5.05 8.28
C LYS A 59 -4.44 3.66 8.76
N LYS A 60 -5.72 3.34 8.61
CA LYS A 60 -6.30 2.02 8.87
C LYS A 60 -7.12 1.58 7.66
N PHE A 61 -7.02 0.32 7.28
CA PHE A 61 -7.93 -0.27 6.31
C PHE A 61 -9.15 -0.85 7.03
N ARG A 62 -10.34 -0.62 6.47
CA ARG A 62 -11.59 -1.26 6.89
C ARG A 62 -12.12 -2.04 5.70
N PHE A 63 -12.43 -3.31 5.91
CA PHE A 63 -13.02 -4.18 4.90
C PHE A 63 -14.27 -4.83 5.48
N GLU A 64 -15.25 -5.04 4.64
CA GLU A 64 -16.50 -5.72 4.95
C GLU A 64 -16.85 -6.65 3.79
N LEU A 65 -17.54 -7.76 4.12
CA LEU A 65 -18.11 -8.64 3.11
C LEU A 65 -19.51 -8.12 2.79
N ALA A 66 -19.75 -7.82 1.51
CA ALA A 66 -21.07 -7.45 1.02
C ALA A 66 -21.81 -8.72 0.55
N SER A 67 -23.10 -8.80 0.87
CA SER A 67 -24.06 -9.80 0.39
C SER A 67 -24.69 -9.39 -0.92
#